data_AF-A0A522X9D8-F1
#
_entry.id   AF-A0A522X9D8-F1
#
_cell.length_a   1.000
_cell.length_b   1.000
_cell.length_c   1.000
_cell.angle_alpha   90.00
_cell.angle_beta   90.00
_cell.angle_gamma   90.00
#
_symmetry.space_group_name_H-M   'P 1'
#
loop_
_entity.id
_entity.type
_entity.pdbx_description
1 polymer ?
#
loop_
_entity_poly.entity_id
_entity_poly.type
_entity_poly.pdbx_seq_one_letter_code
_entity_poly.pdbx_strand_id
1 'polypeptide(L)'
;MSLVPWLLAILSGLGLLLSLAIVLPAPTMLILVFTVVTPEISPWLVGVHAIALLLLARLSLTGGVAIAILVCSLLGLSLSLLPLLQVPATVAR
;
A
#
# COMPACT_ATOMS: atom_id res chain seq x y z
N MET A 1 21.28 -16.25 0.12
CA MET A 1 20.32 -15.15 0.40
C MET A 1 18.93 -15.66 0.05
N SER A 2 17.97 -15.58 0.96
CA SER A 2 16.58 -15.96 0.65
C SER A 2 15.95 -14.91 -0.27
N LEU A 3 15.19 -15.34 -1.28
CA LEU A 3 14.52 -14.44 -2.23
C LEU A 3 13.27 -13.76 -1.63
N VAL A 4 12.70 -14.37 -0.59
CA VAL A 4 11.47 -13.95 0.10
C VAL A 4 11.51 -12.50 0.61
N PRO A 5 12.53 -12.04 1.39
CA PRO A 5 12.55 -10.67 1.89
C PRO A 5 12.62 -9.62 0.76
N TRP A 6 13.30 -9.93 -0.34
CA TRP A 6 13.37 -9.04 -1.50
C TRP A 6 12.04 -8.95 -2.24
N LEU A 7 11.35 -10.08 -2.40
CA LEU A 7 10.02 -10.11 -2.97
C LEU A 7 9.02 -9.29 -2.13
N LEU A 8 9.06 -9.44 -0.80
CA LEU A 8 8.24 -8.64 0.12
C LEU A 8 8.56 -7.16 0.06
N ALA A 9 9.85 -6.79 -0.05
CA ALA A 9 10.26 -5.40 -0.20
C ALA A 9 9.70 -4.78 -1.49
N ILE A 10 9.84 -5.48 -2.63
CA ILE A 10 9.29 -5.04 -3.91
C ILE A 10 7.77 -4.91 -3.84
N LEU A 11 7.09 -5.90 -3.27
CA LEU A 11 5.63 -5.88 -3.13
C LEU A 11 5.16 -4.71 -2.26
N SER A 12 5.81 -4.46 -1.11
CA SER A 12 5.48 -3.35 -0.23
C SER A 12 5.75 -1.98 -0.86
N GLY A 13 6.84 -1.86 -1.64
CA GLY A 13 7.18 -0.63 -2.36
C GLY A 13 6.21 -0.33 -3.50
N LEU A 14 5.87 -1.33 -4.32
CA LEU A 14 4.85 -1.18 -5.37
C LEU A 14 3.48 -0.88 -4.77
N GLY A 15 3.10 -1.56 -3.69
CA GLY A 15 1.88 -1.28 -2.94
C GLY A 15 1.84 0.16 -2.43
N LEU A 16 2.96 0.69 -1.92
CA LEU A 16 3.06 2.07 -1.47
C LEU A 16 2.90 3.07 -2.63
N LEU A 17 3.54 2.83 -3.78
CA LEU A 17 3.40 3.68 -4.96
C LEU A 17 1.95 3.77 -5.43
N LEU A 18 1.24 2.64 -5.46
CA LEU A 18 -0.19 2.61 -5.78
C LEU A 18 -1.03 3.29 -4.69
N SER A 19 -0.67 3.14 -3.42
CA SER A 19 -1.36 3.83 -2.32
C SER A 19 -1.14 5.34 -2.38
N LEU A 20 0.03 5.79 -2.83
CA LEU A 20 0.35 7.21 -3.00
C LEU A 20 -0.45 7.84 -4.14
N ALA A 21 -0.76 7.05 -5.19
CA ALA A 21 -1.62 7.48 -6.28
C ALA A 21 -3.09 7.73 -5.86
N ILE A 22 -3.51 7.28 -4.67
CA ILE A 22 -4.81 7.63 -4.10
C ILE A 22 -4.87 9.13 -3.74
N VAL A 23 -3.76 9.71 -3.28
CA VAL A 23 -3.72 11.07 -2.73
C VAL A 23 -3.08 12.07 -3.69
N LEU A 24 -2.02 11.67 -4.40
CA LEU A 24 -1.32 12.58 -5.31
C LEU A 24 -2.10 12.74 -6.62
N PRO A 25 -2.39 13.99 -7.04
CA PRO A 25 -2.98 14.21 -8.35
C PRO A 25 -2.01 13.76 -9.45
N ALA A 26 -2.53 13.08 -10.46
CA ALA A 26 -1.73 12.57 -11.58
C ALA A 26 -0.99 13.72 -12.30
N PRO A 27 0.36 13.74 -12.31
CA PRO A 27 1.09 14.80 -13.00
C PRO A 27 1.13 14.61 -14.52
N THR A 28 0.77 13.42 -15.03
CA THR A 28 0.77 13.08 -16.45
C THR A 28 -0.44 12.22 -16.83
N MET A 29 -0.84 12.27 -18.09
CA MET A 29 -2.04 11.58 -18.61
C MET A 29 -2.00 10.04 -18.43
N LEU A 30 -0.81 9.44 -18.33
CA LEU A 30 -0.66 8.00 -18.07
C LEU A 30 -0.94 7.63 -16.61
N ILE A 31 -0.67 8.54 -15.67
CA ILE A 31 -0.92 8.33 -14.23
C ILE A 31 -2.41 8.52 -13.89
N LEU A 32 -3.16 9.22 -14.76
CA LEU A 32 -4.59 9.50 -14.62
C LEU A 32 -5.43 8.21 -14.50
N VAL A 33 -5.12 7.17 -15.28
CA VAL A 33 -5.80 5.88 -15.19
C VAL A 33 -5.59 5.25 -13.81
N PHE A 34 -4.38 5.33 -13.26
CA PHE A 34 -4.09 4.79 -11.93
C PHE A 34 -4.83 5.57 -10.86
N THR A 35 -4.84 6.91 -10.90
CA THR A 35 -5.51 7.74 -9.87
C THR A 35 -7.02 7.59 -9.86
N VAL A 36 -7.64 7.28 -11.01
CA VAL A 36 -9.09 7.08 -11.11
C VAL A 36 -9.51 5.69 -10.64
N VAL A 37 -8.62 4.70 -10.67
CA VAL A 37 -8.92 3.29 -10.35
C VAL A 37 -8.38 2.89 -8.96
N THR A 38 -7.39 3.62 -8.42
CA THR A 38 -6.78 3.29 -7.12
C THR A 38 -7.73 3.45 -5.92
N PRO A 39 -8.66 4.42 -5.87
CA PRO A 39 -9.65 4.48 -4.80
C PRO A 39 -10.50 3.20 -4.70
N GLU A 40 -10.85 2.59 -5.83
CA GLU A 40 -11.64 1.36 -5.95
C GLU A 40 -10.81 0.11 -5.62
N ILE A 41 -9.50 0.15 -5.90
CA ILE A 41 -8.56 -0.93 -5.55
C ILE A 41 -8.07 -0.81 -4.09
N SER A 42 -8.31 0.32 -3.42
CA SER A 42 -7.83 0.58 -2.05
C SER A 42 -8.11 -0.54 -1.02
N PRO A 43 -9.25 -1.27 -1.04
CA PRO A 43 -9.46 -2.39 -0.11
C PRO A 43 -8.47 -3.55 -0.35
N TRP A 44 -8.11 -3.78 -1.62
CA TRP A 44 -7.12 -4.80 -1.98
C TRP A 44 -5.71 -4.37 -1.57
N LEU A 45 -5.37 -3.09 -1.67
CA LEU A 45 -4.09 -2.55 -1.20
C LEU A 45 -3.95 -2.66 0.33
N VAL A 46 -5.04 -2.43 1.09
CA VAL A 46 -5.05 -2.72 2.54
C VAL A 46 -4.70 -4.19 2.79
N GLY A 47 -5.29 -5.11 2.03
CA GLY A 47 -4.97 -6.54 2.12
C GLY A 47 -3.49 -6.84 1.84
N VAL A 48 -2.92 -6.25 0.79
CA VAL A 48 -1.50 -6.43 0.43
C VAL A 48 -0.58 -5.95 1.56
N HIS A 49 -0.80 -4.75 2.09
CA HIS A 49 0.03 -4.20 3.17
C HIS A 49 -0.14 -4.96 4.48
N ALA A 50 -1.36 -5.41 4.80
CA ALA A 50 -1.63 -6.21 5.98
C ALA A 50 -0.94 -7.59 5.90
N ILE A 51 -1.01 -8.27 4.76
CA ILE A 51 -0.32 -9.55 4.54
C ILE A 51 1.20 -9.35 4.60
N ALA A 52 1.74 -8.29 4.03
CA ALA A 52 3.17 -7.99 4.10
C ALA A 52 3.65 -7.80 5.55
N LEU A 53 2.89 -7.06 6.37
CA LEU A 53 3.18 -6.90 7.81
C LEU A 53 3.05 -8.21 8.59
N LEU A 54 2.03 -9.02 8.30
CA LEU A 54 1.85 -10.33 8.93
C LEU A 54 3.00 -11.27 8.59
N LEU A 55 3.42 -11.33 7.32
CA LEU A 55 4.56 -12.14 6.89
C LEU A 55 5.87 -11.63 7.50
N LEU A 56 6.06 -10.31 7.58
CA LEU A 56 7.20 -9.71 8.26
C LEU A 56 7.28 -10.16 9.73
N ALA A 57 6.16 -10.11 10.45
CA ALA A 57 6.07 -10.52 11.85
C ALA A 57 6.25 -12.04 12.03
N ARG A 58 5.73 -12.86 11.11
CA ARG A 58 5.84 -14.33 11.17
C ARG A 58 7.23 -14.85 10.82
N LEU A 59 7.92 -14.20 9.88
CA LEU A 59 9.24 -14.62 9.41
C LEU A 59 10.38 -14.06 10.27
N SER A 60 10.08 -13.22 11.28
CA SER A 60 11.06 -12.58 12.17
C SER A 60 12.23 -11.96 11.40
N LEU A 61 11.93 -11.33 10.25
CA LEU A 61 12.95 -10.70 9.41
C LEU A 61 13.56 -9.52 10.16
N THR A 62 14.89 -9.42 10.13
CA THR A 62 15.66 -8.35 10.78
C THR A 62 16.56 -7.63 9.78
N GLY A 63 16.97 -6.41 10.15
CA GLY A 63 17.86 -5.57 9.33
C GLY A 63 17.13 -4.54 8.46
N GLY A 64 17.88 -3.87 7.58
CA GLY A 64 17.38 -2.72 6.81
C GLY A 64 16.19 -3.04 5.89
N VAL A 65 16.17 -4.24 5.30
CA VAL A 65 15.05 -4.68 4.42
C VAL A 65 13.76 -4.83 5.23
N ALA A 66 13.83 -5.34 6.46
CA ALA A 66 12.68 -5.45 7.34
C ALA A 66 12.12 -4.06 7.72
N ILE A 67 12.99 -3.10 8.00
CA ILE A 67 12.61 -1.71 8.28
C ILE A 67 11.94 -1.08 7.06
N ALA A 68 12.49 -1.28 5.85
CA ALA A 68 11.91 -0.78 4.61
C ALA A 68 10.50 -1.34 4.37
N ILE A 69 10.32 -2.66 4.53
CA ILE A 69 9.00 -3.31 4.41
C ILE A 69 8.02 -2.72 5.43
N LEU A 70 8.44 -2.59 6.69
CA LEU A 70 7.60 -2.06 7.77
C LEU A 70 7.13 -0.64 7.44
N VAL A 71 8.06 0.27 7.12
CA VAL A 71 7.75 1.68 6.85
C VAL A 71 6.86 1.80 5.60
N CYS A 72 7.20 1.11 4.51
CA CYS A 72 6.40 1.15 3.29
C CYS A 72 4.99 0.61 3.52
N SER A 73 4.87 -0.49 4.27
CA SER A 73 3.56 -1.10 4.51
C SER A 73 2.71 -0.26 5.45
N LEU A 74 3.29 0.35 6.50
CA LEU A 74 2.55 1.25 7.40
C LEU A 74 2.06 2.50 6.68
N LEU A 75 2.90 3.15 5.88
CA LEU A 75 2.52 4.31 5.08
C LEU A 75 1.49 3.95 4.00
N GLY A 76 1.68 2.81 3.33
CA GLY A 76 0.75 2.38 2.28
C GLY A 76 -0.62 2.01 2.85
N LEU A 77 -0.65 1.39 4.03
CA LEU A 77 -1.89 1.04 4.72
C LEU A 77 -2.64 2.28 5.19
N SER A 78 -1.95 3.28 5.75
CA SER A 78 -2.60 4.53 6.17
C SER A 78 -3.21 5.30 4.99
N LEU A 79 -2.50 5.37 3.86
CA LEU A 79 -3.01 5.97 2.62
C LEU A 79 -4.19 5.18 2.04
N SER A 80 -4.13 3.84 2.06
CA SER A 80 -5.19 2.98 1.54
C SER A 80 -6.47 3.00 2.37
N LEU A 81 -6.39 3.32 3.67
CA LEU A 81 -7.57 3.47 4.54
C LEU A 81 -8.31 4.79 4.32
N LEU A 82 -7.67 5.79 3.74
CA LEU A 82 -8.25 7.13 3.54
C LEU A 82 -9.59 7.13 2.78
N PRO A 83 -9.71 6.47 1.60
CA PRO A 83 -11.00 6.38 0.90
C PRO A 83 -12.05 5.59 1.68
N LEU A 84 -11.65 4.54 2.41
CA LEU A 84 -12.58 3.75 3.25
C LEU A 84 -13.20 4.58 4.38
N LEU A 85 -12.43 5.50 4.98
CA LEU A 85 -12.93 6.43 5.99
C LEU A 85 -13.90 7.46 5.41
N GLN A 86 -13.85 7.72 4.11
CA GLN A 86 -14.74 8.67 3.42
C GLN A 86 -16.08 8.04 3.02
N VAL A 87 -16.17 6.70 2.90
CA VAL A 87 -17.39 5.99 2.49
C VAL A 87 -18.63 6.38 3.32
N PRO A 88 -18.59 6.43 4.67
CA PRO A 88 -19.76 6.81 5.45
C PRO A 88 -20.28 8.23 5.14
N ALA A 89 -19.36 9.17 4.88
CA ALA A 89 -19.73 10.55 4.54
C ALA A 89 -20.36 10.65 3.14
N THR A 90 -19.97 9.77 2.21
CA THR A 90 -20.58 9.68 0.87
C THR A 90 -21.96 9.03 0.93
N VAL A 91 -22.15 7.98 1.73
CA VAL A 91 -23.44 7.28 1.86
C VAL A 91 -24.49 8.13 2.59
N ALA A 92 -24.06 8.99 3.52
CA ALA A 92 -24.95 9.84 4.30
C ALA A 92 -25.42 11.13 3.59
N ARG A 93 -24.92 11.40 2.37
CA ARG A 93 -25.18 12.62 1.60
C ARG A 93 -26.13 12.38 0.45
#